data_AF-A0AAD2QE50-F1
#
_entry.id   AF-A0AAD2QE50-F1
#
_cell.length_a   1.000
_cell.length_b   1.000
_cell.length_c   1.000
_cell.angle_alpha   90.00
_cell.angle_beta   90.00
_cell.angle_gamma   90.00
#
_symmetry.space_group_name_H-M   'P 1'
#
loop_
_entity.id
_entity.type
_entity.pdbx_description
1 polymer ?
#
loop_
_entity_poly.entity_id
_entity_poly.type
_entity_poly.pdbx_seq_one_letter_code
_entity_poly.pdbx_strand_id
1 'polypeptide(L)'
;MAVRGVWLAAGLLLSGIAHAGSAPAELSCVSESGKVALEGAIPSSSSDEMKLKLSYADGSLAFDSDANQSYVVADFPQAVFTLVVAAQGQPLTLYAIPSSMAVKRESNGDAAGKFQAKLTAPRPRSVSGVQADTPLKATLNCDYRYSL
;
A
#
# COMPACT_ATOMS: atom_id res chain seq x y z
N MET A 1 50.57 -17.99 -49.34
CA MET A 1 49.11 -17.80 -49.46
C MET A 1 48.45 -19.13 -49.10
N ALA A 2 47.52 -19.27 -48.15
CA ALA A 2 46.71 -18.33 -47.41
C ALA A 2 46.41 -18.91 -46.01
N VAL A 3 46.42 -18.06 -44.99
CA VAL A 3 46.05 -18.36 -43.61
C VAL A 3 44.51 -18.34 -43.51
N ARG A 4 43.90 -19.40 -42.98
CA ARG A 4 42.47 -19.42 -42.64
C ARG A 4 42.33 -19.38 -41.13
N GLY A 5 42.11 -18.18 -40.59
CA GLY A 5 41.75 -17.95 -39.20
C GLY A 5 40.29 -18.34 -38.96
N VAL A 6 40.07 -19.25 -38.03
CA VAL A 6 38.73 -19.60 -37.53
C VAL A 6 38.47 -18.73 -36.30
N TRP A 7 37.70 -17.65 -36.50
CA TRP A 7 37.15 -16.82 -35.43
C TRP A 7 36.01 -17.58 -34.75
N LEU A 8 36.22 -18.05 -33.52
CA LEU A 8 35.16 -18.56 -32.66
C LEU A 8 34.58 -17.37 -31.87
N ALA A 9 33.40 -16.92 -32.28
CA ALA A 9 32.64 -15.89 -31.60
C ALA A 9 32.09 -16.42 -30.27
N ALA A 10 32.54 -15.82 -29.17
CA ALA A 10 32.03 -16.06 -27.83
C ALA A 10 30.67 -15.35 -27.67
N GLY A 11 29.58 -16.11 -27.73
CA GLY A 11 28.24 -15.65 -27.36
C GLY A 11 28.01 -15.74 -25.86
N LEU A 12 28.44 -14.72 -25.11
CA LEU A 12 28.04 -14.52 -23.71
C LEU A 12 26.53 -14.20 -23.69
N LEU A 13 25.72 -15.23 -23.43
CA LEU A 13 24.32 -15.06 -23.05
C LEU A 13 24.27 -14.39 -21.67
N LEU A 14 24.29 -13.05 -21.67
CA LEU A 14 23.84 -12.23 -20.55
C LEU A 14 22.34 -12.43 -20.37
N SER A 15 21.97 -13.56 -19.79
CA SER A 15 20.66 -13.74 -19.16
C SER A 15 20.70 -12.91 -17.87
N GLY A 16 20.44 -11.61 -18.02
CA GLY A 16 20.16 -10.75 -16.89
C GLY A 16 18.98 -11.35 -16.14
N ILE A 17 19.26 -11.95 -14.99
CA ILE A 17 18.25 -12.33 -14.03
C ILE A 17 17.66 -10.99 -13.57
N ALA A 18 16.52 -10.61 -14.14
CA ALA A 18 15.72 -9.56 -13.53
C ALA A 18 15.26 -10.14 -12.20
N HIS A 19 16.04 -9.90 -11.15
CA HIS A 19 15.59 -10.13 -9.79
C HIS A 19 14.35 -9.26 -9.62
N ALA A 20 13.18 -9.90 -9.59
CA ALA A 20 11.91 -9.25 -9.30
C ALA A 20 12.11 -8.43 -8.03
N GLY A 21 12.17 -7.12 -8.21
CA GLY A 21 12.30 -6.18 -7.11
C GLY A 21 11.01 -6.25 -6.32
N SER A 22 11.14 -6.46 -5.02
CA SER A 22 10.06 -6.47 -4.07
C SER A 22 9.09 -5.30 -4.26
N ALA A 23 7.84 -5.58 -4.65
CA ALA A 23 6.82 -4.53 -4.74
C ALA A 23 6.15 -4.29 -3.38
N PRO A 24 5.85 -3.03 -3.01
CA PRO A 24 4.91 -2.76 -1.93
C PRO A 24 3.50 -3.24 -2.33
N ALA A 25 2.62 -3.40 -1.33
CA ALA A 25 1.21 -3.64 -1.61
C ALA A 25 0.50 -2.31 -1.87
N GLU A 26 -0.50 -2.31 -2.72
CA GLU A 26 -1.31 -1.14 -3.04
C GLU A 26 -2.65 -1.20 -2.31
N LEU A 27 -3.06 -0.06 -1.78
CA LEU A 27 -4.31 0.13 -1.06
C LEU A 27 -5.04 1.34 -1.60
N SER A 28 -6.31 1.19 -1.98
CA SER A 28 -7.19 2.33 -2.31
C SER A 28 -8.49 2.17 -1.55
N CYS A 29 -8.74 3.10 -0.62
CA CYS A 29 -9.88 3.10 0.27
C CYS A 29 -10.68 4.38 0.12
N VAL A 30 -12.00 4.28 -0.01
CA VAL A 30 -12.89 5.44 -0.13
C VAL A 30 -14.14 5.27 0.72
N SER A 31 -14.55 6.33 1.43
CA SER A 31 -15.82 6.34 2.15
C SER A 31 -16.99 6.32 1.17
N GLU A 32 -18.15 5.81 1.60
CA GLU A 32 -19.37 5.82 0.78
C GLU A 32 -19.73 7.22 0.25
N SER A 33 -19.47 8.26 1.05
CA SER A 33 -19.70 9.66 0.66
C SER A 33 -18.70 10.23 -0.35
N GLY A 34 -17.61 9.51 -0.64
CA GLY A 34 -16.46 10.01 -1.43
C GLY A 34 -15.60 11.06 -0.73
N LYS A 35 -15.98 11.54 0.47
CA LYS A 35 -15.31 12.66 1.15
C LYS A 35 -14.00 12.29 1.83
N VAL A 36 -13.81 11.03 2.19
CA VAL A 36 -12.58 10.50 2.80
C VAL A 36 -12.00 9.45 1.87
N ALA A 37 -10.72 9.59 1.55
CA ALA A 37 -9.96 8.61 0.78
C ALA A 37 -8.59 8.37 1.40
N LEU A 38 -8.14 7.12 1.41
CA LEU A 38 -6.79 6.73 1.82
C LEU A 38 -6.21 5.84 0.72
N GLU A 39 -5.13 6.28 0.09
CA GLU A 39 -4.62 5.62 -1.11
C GLU A 39 -3.09 5.59 -1.15
N GLY A 40 -2.54 4.53 -1.73
CA GLY A 40 -1.14 4.40 -2.07
C GLY A 40 -0.51 3.08 -1.60
N ALA A 41 0.82 3.09 -1.58
CA ALA A 41 1.64 1.94 -1.26
C ALA A 41 1.76 1.73 0.26
N ILE A 42 1.65 0.48 0.69
CA ILE A 42 1.87 0.02 2.06
C ILE A 42 2.93 -1.08 2.10
N PRO A 43 3.60 -1.26 3.25
CA PRO A 43 4.56 -2.34 3.42
C PRO A 43 3.95 -3.71 3.13
N SER A 44 4.77 -4.59 2.56
CA SER A 44 4.45 -5.98 2.22
C SER A 44 5.49 -6.92 2.80
N SER A 45 5.34 -8.23 2.61
CA SER A 45 6.34 -9.22 3.02
C SER A 45 7.70 -9.06 2.33
N SER A 46 7.74 -8.33 1.22
CA SER A 46 8.95 -8.17 0.41
C SER A 46 9.51 -6.75 0.45
N SER A 47 8.72 -5.74 0.82
CA SER A 47 9.11 -4.33 0.81
C SER A 47 8.60 -3.57 2.03
N ASP A 48 9.47 -2.78 2.66
CA ASP A 48 9.11 -1.86 3.73
C ASP A 48 8.67 -0.47 3.20
N GLU A 49 8.66 -0.29 1.88
CA GLU A 49 8.27 0.99 1.27
C GLU A 49 6.81 1.33 1.58
N MET A 50 6.58 2.57 2.00
CA MET A 50 5.26 3.11 2.26
C MET A 50 5.14 4.49 1.66
N LYS A 51 4.02 4.74 0.97
CA LYS A 51 3.64 6.07 0.50
C LYS A 51 2.13 6.18 0.43
N LEU A 52 1.55 6.79 1.46
CA LEU A 52 0.10 6.93 1.63
C LEU A 52 -0.33 8.38 1.56
N LYS A 53 -1.51 8.61 0.99
CA LYS A 53 -2.20 9.90 1.00
C LYS A 53 -3.58 9.73 1.62
N LEU A 54 -3.83 10.46 2.70
CA LEU A 54 -5.16 10.61 3.30
C LEU A 54 -5.77 11.93 2.83
N SER A 55 -6.91 11.88 2.16
CA SER A 55 -7.67 13.04 1.73
C SER A 55 -8.98 13.16 2.50
N TYR A 56 -9.33 14.38 2.88
CA TYR A 56 -10.61 14.72 3.48
C TYR A 56 -11.07 16.10 3.01
N ALA A 57 -12.22 16.17 2.36
CA ALA A 57 -12.72 17.38 1.72
C ALA A 57 -11.69 17.97 0.75
N ASP A 58 -11.21 19.18 1.02
CA ASP A 58 -10.21 19.91 0.21
C ASP A 58 -8.77 19.81 0.76
N GLY A 59 -8.57 19.02 1.82
CA GLY A 59 -7.27 18.82 2.48
C GLY A 59 -6.67 17.43 2.24
N SER A 60 -5.35 17.33 2.40
CA SER A 60 -4.63 16.05 2.37
C SER A 60 -3.47 15.98 3.36
N LEU A 61 -3.14 14.76 3.78
CA LEU A 61 -1.93 14.40 4.52
C LEU A 61 -1.18 13.31 3.76
N ALA A 62 0.14 13.41 3.72
CA ALA A 62 1.01 12.38 3.19
C ALA A 62 1.71 11.67 4.34
N PHE A 63 1.92 10.36 4.19
CA PHE A 63 2.72 9.54 5.07
C PHE A 63 3.69 8.71 4.22
N ASP A 64 4.94 8.64 4.63
CA ASP A 64 5.97 7.90 3.91
C ASP A 64 6.95 7.21 4.87
N SER A 65 7.69 6.23 4.36
CA SER A 65 8.63 5.43 5.15
C SER A 65 9.82 6.23 5.70
N ASP A 66 10.15 7.39 5.13
CA ASP A 66 11.27 8.23 5.59
C ASP A 66 10.88 9.04 6.83
N ALA A 67 9.64 9.52 6.88
CA ALA A 67 9.13 10.36 7.96
C ALA A 67 8.30 9.60 9.01
N ASN A 68 7.73 8.44 8.65
CA ASN A 68 6.76 7.74 9.48
C ASN A 68 7.10 6.26 9.66
N GLN A 69 7.15 5.82 10.92
CA GLN A 69 7.13 4.39 11.23
C GLN A 69 5.73 3.84 10.96
N SER A 70 5.67 2.67 10.34
CA SER A 70 4.41 1.98 10.05
C SER A 70 4.49 0.49 10.35
N TYR A 71 3.33 -0.13 10.48
CA TYR A 71 3.20 -1.55 10.70
C TYR A 71 1.93 -2.07 10.01
N VAL A 72 2.06 -3.20 9.31
CA VAL A 72 0.96 -3.88 8.62
C VAL A 72 0.85 -5.32 9.12
N VAL A 73 -0.35 -5.71 9.50
CA VAL A 73 -0.74 -7.11 9.72
C VAL A 73 -1.76 -7.49 8.66
N ALA A 74 -1.45 -8.50 7.85
CA ALA A 74 -2.37 -9.03 6.86
C ALA A 74 -2.42 -10.56 6.96
N ASP A 75 -3.55 -11.07 7.46
CA ASP A 75 -3.90 -12.50 7.46
C ASP A 75 -5.33 -12.66 6.95
N PHE A 76 -5.45 -12.64 5.61
CA PHE A 76 -6.74 -12.69 4.92
C PHE A 76 -7.53 -13.99 5.18
N PRO A 77 -6.91 -15.19 5.26
CA PRO A 77 -7.62 -16.40 5.68
C PRO A 77 -8.30 -16.29 7.04
N GLN A 78 -7.72 -15.53 7.98
CA GLN A 78 -8.31 -15.23 9.29
C GLN A 78 -9.13 -13.93 9.30
N ALA A 79 -9.38 -13.32 8.14
CA ALA A 79 -10.07 -12.04 7.97
C ALA A 79 -9.45 -10.88 8.78
N VAL A 80 -8.13 -10.89 8.95
CA VAL A 80 -7.37 -9.85 9.65
C VAL A 80 -6.65 -8.94 8.66
N PHE A 81 -6.89 -7.65 8.78
CA PHE A 81 -6.05 -6.63 8.19
C PHE A 81 -5.97 -5.43 9.14
N THR A 82 -4.76 -4.96 9.44
CA THR A 82 -4.51 -3.77 10.25
C THR A 82 -3.31 -3.02 9.68
N LEU A 83 -3.48 -1.73 9.47
CA LEU A 83 -2.41 -0.78 9.13
C LEU A 83 -2.36 0.27 10.23
N VAL A 84 -1.17 0.50 10.78
CA VAL A 84 -0.89 1.59 11.71
C VAL A 84 0.26 2.42 11.17
N VAL A 85 0.10 3.74 11.16
CA VAL A 85 1.15 4.69 10.81
C VAL A 85 1.29 5.71 11.94
N ALA A 86 2.49 5.81 12.48
CA ALA A 86 2.81 6.77 13.53
C ALA A 86 2.73 8.20 12.98
N ALA A 87 2.04 9.06 13.71
CA ALA A 87 1.93 10.48 13.43
C ALA A 87 1.82 11.26 14.74
N GLN A 88 2.20 12.55 14.73
CA GLN A 88 2.13 13.37 15.93
C GLN A 88 0.67 13.53 16.40
N GLY A 89 0.43 13.27 17.69
CA GLY A 89 -0.87 13.40 18.34
C GLY A 89 -1.81 12.20 18.12
N GLN A 90 -2.12 11.86 16.87
CA GLN A 90 -3.06 10.79 16.53
C GLN A 90 -2.43 9.87 15.47
N PRO A 91 -2.18 8.58 15.72
CA PRO A 91 -1.76 7.67 14.66
C PRO A 91 -2.88 7.49 13.63
N LEU A 92 -2.50 7.23 12.39
CA LEU A 92 -3.41 6.64 11.40
C LEU A 92 -3.55 5.16 11.73
N THR A 93 -4.80 4.72 11.86
CA THR A 93 -5.16 3.32 12.10
C THR A 93 -6.25 2.93 11.12
N LEU A 94 -6.08 1.82 10.45
CA LEU A 94 -7.05 1.25 9.52
C LEU A 94 -7.20 -0.23 9.86
N TYR A 95 -8.39 -0.63 10.28
CA TYR A 95 -8.67 -2.03 10.61
C TYR A 95 -9.83 -2.56 9.79
N ALA A 96 -9.66 -3.73 9.19
CA ALA A 96 -10.73 -4.35 8.42
C ALA A 96 -11.90 -4.78 9.30
N ILE A 97 -13.10 -4.74 8.73
CA ILE A 97 -14.31 -5.36 9.27
C ILE A 97 -14.30 -6.81 8.80
N PRO A 98 -14.09 -7.81 9.68
CA PRO A 98 -13.81 -9.18 9.25
C PRO A 98 -14.88 -9.79 8.34
N SER A 99 -16.16 -9.52 8.62
CA SER A 99 -17.29 -10.04 7.85
C SER A 99 -17.39 -9.51 6.41
N SER A 100 -16.60 -8.49 6.06
CA SER A 100 -16.56 -7.90 4.73
C SER A 100 -15.36 -8.35 3.89
N MET A 101 -14.46 -9.16 4.45
CA MET A 101 -13.21 -9.54 3.82
C MET A 101 -13.44 -10.46 2.63
N ALA A 102 -13.03 -10.00 1.45
CA ALA A 102 -13.08 -10.73 0.20
C ALA A 102 -11.74 -10.59 -0.54
N VAL A 103 -10.64 -10.87 0.16
CA VAL A 103 -9.28 -10.89 -0.40
C VAL A 103 -8.86 -12.33 -0.63
N LYS A 104 -8.39 -12.62 -1.85
CA LYS A 104 -7.90 -13.94 -2.24
C LYS A 104 -6.39 -13.88 -2.41
N ARG A 105 -5.71 -14.91 -1.91
CA ARG A 105 -4.28 -15.15 -2.21
C ARG A 105 -4.20 -16.24 -3.26
N GLU A 106 -3.50 -15.94 -4.34
CA GLU A 106 -3.26 -16.86 -5.44
C GLU A 106 -2.04 -17.74 -5.15
N SER A 107 -1.90 -18.85 -5.89
CA SER A 107 -0.80 -19.81 -5.68
C SER A 107 0.58 -19.24 -5.98
N ASN A 108 0.66 -18.16 -6.75
CA ASN A 108 1.90 -17.47 -7.10
C ASN A 108 2.35 -16.43 -6.04
N GLY A 109 1.60 -16.26 -4.94
CA GLY A 109 1.90 -15.29 -3.89
C GLY A 109 1.18 -13.96 -4.04
N ASP A 110 0.55 -13.69 -5.18
CA ASP A 110 -0.27 -12.50 -5.39
C ASP A 110 -1.47 -12.51 -4.45
N ALA A 111 -1.95 -11.33 -4.08
CA ALA A 111 -3.18 -11.19 -3.33
C ALA A 111 -3.97 -9.98 -3.81
N ALA A 112 -5.27 -10.16 -4.02
CA ALA A 112 -6.15 -9.07 -4.42
C ALA A 112 -7.56 -9.26 -3.87
N GLY A 113 -8.24 -8.14 -3.63
CA GLY A 113 -9.66 -8.16 -3.32
C GLY A 113 -10.11 -6.93 -2.56
N LYS A 114 -11.27 -7.06 -1.92
CA LYS A 114 -11.96 -5.94 -1.28
C LYS A 114 -12.29 -6.23 0.17
N PHE A 115 -12.37 -5.19 0.97
CA PHE A 115 -12.92 -5.25 2.33
C PHE A 115 -13.40 -3.87 2.76
N GLN A 116 -14.26 -3.80 3.77
CA GLN A 116 -14.53 -2.56 4.48
C GLN A 116 -13.56 -2.44 5.65
N ALA A 117 -13.15 -1.21 5.94
CA ALA A 117 -12.29 -0.93 7.08
C ALA A 117 -12.71 0.34 7.79
N LYS A 118 -12.42 0.40 9.09
CA LYS A 118 -12.63 1.59 9.90
C LYS A 118 -11.31 2.34 10.05
N LEU A 119 -11.34 3.61 9.70
CA LEU A 119 -10.25 4.55 9.79
C LEU A 119 -10.38 5.36 11.09
N THR A 120 -9.27 5.56 11.78
CA THR A 120 -9.07 6.70 12.69
C THR A 120 -7.71 7.33 12.38
N ALA A 121 -7.66 8.63 12.11
CA ALA A 121 -6.44 9.31 11.68
C ALA A 121 -6.42 10.80 12.09
N PRO A 122 -5.27 11.50 11.99
CA PRO A 122 -5.25 12.94 12.00
C PRO A 122 -6.20 13.50 10.94
N ARG A 123 -6.92 14.56 11.26
CA ARG A 123 -7.77 15.23 10.28
C ARG A 123 -6.89 16.11 9.36
N PRO A 124 -6.89 15.88 8.04
CA PRO A 124 -6.27 16.81 7.10
C PRO A 124 -6.78 18.24 7.31
N ARG A 125 -5.89 19.22 7.28
CA ARG A 125 -6.28 20.63 7.41
C ARG A 125 -7.04 21.03 6.14
N SER A 126 -8.25 21.58 6.30
CA SER A 126 -8.98 22.16 5.18
C SER A 126 -8.29 23.43 4.73
N VAL A 127 -8.23 23.66 3.41
CA VAL A 127 -7.73 24.93 2.86
C VAL A 127 -8.74 26.07 3.05
N SER A 128 -10.02 25.75 3.31
CA SER A 128 -11.09 26.72 3.57
C SER A 128 -11.18 27.24 5.02
N GLY A 129 -10.36 26.73 5.95
CA GLY A 129 -10.07 27.39 7.23
C GLY A 129 -10.98 27.07 8.43
N VAL A 130 -12.02 26.23 8.30
CA VAL A 130 -12.81 25.76 9.47
C VAL A 130 -12.27 24.40 9.95
N GLN A 131 -11.75 24.35 11.17
CA GLN A 131 -11.08 23.16 11.69
C GLN A 131 -11.60 22.75 13.07
N ALA A 132 -11.83 21.45 13.23
CA ALA A 132 -12.07 20.81 14.52
C ALA A 132 -10.91 19.88 14.86
N ASP A 133 -10.43 19.94 16.10
CA ASP A 133 -9.31 19.13 16.62
C ASP A 133 -9.67 17.65 16.86
N THR A 134 -10.87 17.23 16.48
CA THR A 134 -11.27 15.83 16.62
C THR A 134 -10.62 14.95 15.54
N PRO A 135 -10.17 13.73 15.89
CA PRO A 135 -9.68 12.78 14.91
C PRO A 135 -10.68 12.52 13.77
N LEU A 136 -10.17 12.30 12.57
CA LEU A 136 -10.97 11.85 11.45
C LEU A 136 -11.31 10.38 11.64
N LYS A 137 -12.61 10.06 11.67
CA LYS A 137 -13.12 8.69 11.72
C LYS A 137 -14.02 8.44 10.52
N ALA A 138 -13.86 7.29 9.88
CA ALA A 138 -14.67 6.90 8.73
C ALA A 138 -14.72 5.38 8.58
N THR A 139 -15.78 4.88 7.94
CA THR A 139 -15.78 3.53 7.36
C THR A 139 -15.48 3.68 5.87
N LEU A 140 -14.50 2.94 5.38
CA LEU A 140 -14.02 2.98 4.00
C LEU A 140 -14.25 1.63 3.33
N ASN A 141 -14.53 1.67 2.03
CA ASN A 141 -14.46 0.51 1.15
C ASN A 141 -13.07 0.48 0.54
N CYS A 142 -12.34 -0.60 0.74
CA CYS A 142 -10.95 -0.75 0.35
C CYS A 142 -10.79 -1.80 -0.74
N ASP A 143 -9.96 -1.47 -1.72
CA ASP A 143 -9.37 -2.36 -2.70
C ASP A 143 -7.90 -2.58 -2.32
N TYR A 144 -7.49 -3.84 -2.18
CA TYR A 144 -6.13 -4.26 -1.87
C TYR A 144 -5.55 -5.05 -3.02
N ARG A 145 -4.27 -4.79 -3.35
CA ARG A 145 -3.53 -5.52 -4.37
C ARG A 145 -2.08 -5.71 -3.94
N TYR A 146 -1.55 -6.90 -4.18
CA TYR A 146 -0.16 -7.25 -3.98
C TYR A 146 0.26 -8.22 -5.07
N SER A 147 1.44 -7.98 -5.65
CA SER A 147 2.04 -8.83 -6.67
C SER A 147 3.49 -9.12 -6.29
N LEU A 148 3.88 -10.39 -6.35
CA LEU A 148 5.20 -10.87 -5.95
C LEU A 148 6.24 -10.76 -7.08
#